data_AF-A0A7X5WVQ4-F1
#
_entry.id   AF-A0A7X5WVQ4-F1
#
_cell.length_a   1.000
_cell.length_b   1.000
_cell.length_c   1.000
_cell.angle_alpha   90.00
_cell.angle_beta   90.00
_cell.angle_gamma   90.00
#
_symmetry.space_group_name_H-M   'P 1'
#
loop_
_entity.id
_entity.type
_entity.pdbx_description
1 polymer ?
#
loop_
_entity_poly.entity_id
_entity_poly.type
_entity_poly.pdbx_seq_one_letter_code
_entity_poly.pdbx_strand_id
1 'polypeptide(L)'
;MTPRPDIATLSLPATMDDVRALVAATGHSRFPVVEEDLDHVAGILYVKDLLRMNAEPGEDDIRRVLRTPSYVPESKLILELLQELRERKRAFVLVLDEHGGVEGIVTIKDLVAELVGELQDEYDPGSPSVVGLGDDTWTADGRLPVDELAAALGTDLPSGPYATVAGLVLDIAGRIPSEGDMVSTRGFTITVVAMDRRRVDRVRIEAASPDRPAENPLS
;
A
#
# COMPACT_ATOMS: atom_id res chain seq x y z
N MET A 1 -5.47 5.22 3.10
CA MET A 1 -6.49 5.81 4.00
C MET A 1 -7.01 4.74 4.94
N THR A 2 -7.64 5.11 6.06
CA THR A 2 -8.46 4.16 6.86
C THR A 2 -9.92 4.31 6.44
N PRO A 3 -10.55 3.26 5.89
CA PRO A 3 -11.95 3.33 5.44
C PRO A 3 -12.92 3.38 6.63
N ARG A 4 -14.11 3.93 6.42
CA ARG A 4 -15.17 4.13 7.45
C ARG A 4 -15.36 2.96 8.43
N PRO A 5 -15.46 1.68 7.98
CA PRO A 5 -15.70 0.56 8.89
C PRO A 5 -14.58 0.31 9.90
N ASP A 6 -13.36 0.74 9.57
CA ASP A 6 -12.16 0.51 10.36
C ASP A 6 -11.82 1.71 11.27
N ILE A 7 -12.63 2.76 11.24
CA ILE A 7 -12.39 3.96 12.04
C ILE A 7 -12.83 3.72 13.48
N ALA A 8 -11.85 3.75 14.39
CA ALA A 8 -12.11 3.79 15.82
C ALA A 8 -12.61 5.19 16.24
N THR A 9 -13.79 5.26 16.84
CA THR A 9 -14.43 6.50 17.30
C THR A 9 -14.72 6.48 18.81
N LEU A 10 -14.89 7.66 19.40
CA LEU A 10 -15.45 7.84 20.74
C LEU A 10 -16.84 8.48 20.62
N SER A 11 -17.81 8.01 21.40
CA SER A 11 -19.13 8.63 21.46
C SER A 11 -19.22 9.58 22.65
N LEU A 12 -19.93 10.70 22.51
CA LEU A 12 -20.26 11.56 23.65
C LEU A 12 -21.49 11.03 24.41
N PRO A 13 -21.53 11.17 25.75
CA PRO A 13 -20.43 11.64 26.60
C PRO A 13 -19.30 10.61 26.70
N ALA A 14 -18.05 11.09 26.69
CA ALA A 14 -16.85 10.25 26.75
C ALA A 14 -16.12 10.47 28.08
N THR A 15 -15.72 9.38 28.72
CA THR A 15 -14.91 9.39 29.94
C THR A 15 -13.45 9.12 29.65
N MET A 16 -12.57 9.40 30.62
CA MET A 16 -11.16 9.05 30.49
C MET A 16 -10.94 7.53 30.40
N ASP A 17 -11.82 6.71 30.99
CA ASP A 17 -11.73 5.25 30.87
C ASP A 17 -12.04 4.77 29.45
N ASP A 18 -13.01 5.38 28.77
CA ASP A 18 -13.31 5.10 27.36
C ASP A 18 -12.10 5.44 26.47
N VAL A 19 -11.48 6.60 26.71
CA VAL A 19 -10.26 7.02 26.00
C VAL A 19 -9.13 6.02 26.24
N ARG A 20 -8.89 5.61 27.49
CA ARG A 20 -7.85 4.64 27.85
C ARG A 20 -8.09 3.29 27.19
N ALA A 21 -9.32 2.79 27.22
CA ALA A 21 -9.69 1.53 26.58
C ALA A 21 -9.44 1.58 25.06
N LEU A 22 -9.84 2.68 24.40
CA LEU A 22 -9.66 2.84 22.96
C LEU A 22 -8.19 2.97 22.56
N VAL A 23 -7.40 3.72 23.33
CA VAL A 23 -5.94 3.83 23.13
C VAL A 23 -5.27 2.49 23.32
N ALA A 24 -5.64 1.71 24.35
CA ALA A 24 -5.08 0.39 24.58
C ALA A 24 -5.43 -0.59 23.46
N ALA A 25 -6.65 -0.52 22.91
CA ALA A 25 -7.11 -1.41 21.84
C ALA A 25 -6.46 -1.10 20.48
N THR A 26 -6.25 0.18 20.17
CA THR A 26 -5.85 0.63 18.81
C THR A 26 -4.42 1.14 18.71
N GLY A 27 -3.84 1.60 19.82
CA GLY A 27 -2.56 2.30 19.84
C GLY A 27 -2.59 3.68 19.17
N HIS A 28 -3.76 4.21 18.80
CA HIS A 28 -3.88 5.47 18.07
C HIS A 28 -3.79 6.69 19.00
N SER A 29 -3.39 7.83 18.43
CA SER A 29 -3.17 9.09 19.17
C SER A 29 -4.24 10.15 18.91
N ARG A 30 -5.16 9.88 17.98
CA ARG A 30 -6.25 10.77 17.57
C ARG A 30 -7.48 9.95 17.24
N PHE A 31 -8.64 10.44 17.64
CA PHE A 31 -9.92 9.78 17.42
C PHE A 31 -10.98 10.80 17.02
N PRO A 32 -11.80 10.52 16.00
CA PRO A 32 -13.06 11.22 15.82
C PRO A 32 -13.95 10.97 17.03
N VAL A 33 -14.56 12.05 17.52
CA VAL A 33 -15.56 12.01 18.59
C VAL A 33 -16.90 12.36 17.99
N VAL A 34 -17.89 11.50 18.18
CA VAL A 34 -19.19 11.53 17.52
C VAL A 34 -20.32 11.73 18.53
N GLU A 35 -21.42 12.34 18.10
CA GLU A 35 -22.66 12.35 18.89
C GLU A 35 -23.49 11.11 18.59
N GLU A 36 -23.76 10.83 17.32
CA GLU A 36 -24.54 9.67 16.87
C GLU A 36 -23.64 8.69 16.10
N ASP A 37 -22.98 9.19 15.05
CA ASP A 37 -22.14 8.40 14.16
C ASP A 37 -21.08 9.29 13.46
N LEU A 38 -20.35 8.70 12.51
CA LEU A 38 -19.31 9.39 11.75
C LEU A 38 -19.82 10.51 10.84
N ASP A 39 -21.14 10.63 10.61
CA ASP A 39 -21.70 11.78 9.89
C ASP A 39 -22.00 12.95 10.86
N HIS A 40 -21.96 12.69 12.17
CA HIS A 40 -22.19 13.65 13.26
C HIS A 40 -20.95 13.79 14.15
N VAL A 41 -19.81 14.16 13.55
CA VAL A 41 -18.54 14.34 14.27
C VAL A 41 -18.54 15.66 15.07
N ALA A 42 -18.58 15.54 16.40
CA ALA A 42 -18.43 16.66 17.33
C ALA A 42 -17.03 17.28 17.29
N GLY A 43 -15.99 16.46 17.06
CA GLY A 43 -14.63 16.94 16.84
C GLY A 43 -13.58 15.84 16.86
N ILE A 44 -12.31 16.24 16.86
CA ILE A 44 -11.18 15.30 16.92
C ILE A 44 -10.51 15.42 18.28
N LEU A 45 -10.48 14.32 19.03
CA LEU A 45 -9.71 14.22 20.26
C LEU A 45 -8.26 13.92 19.92
N TYR A 46 -7.34 14.71 20.47
CA TYR A 46 -5.91 14.43 20.46
C TYR A 46 -5.53 13.96 21.86
N VAL A 47 -5.14 12.69 22.01
CA VAL A 47 -4.88 12.07 23.33
C VAL A 47 -3.85 12.88 24.13
N LYS A 48 -2.83 13.42 23.45
CA LYS A 48 -1.79 14.25 24.07
C LYS A 48 -2.32 15.53 24.73
N ASP A 49 -3.47 16.04 24.32
CA ASP A 49 -4.05 17.25 24.88
C ASP A 49 -4.65 16.97 26.27
N LEU A 50 -5.13 15.73 26.51
CA LEU A 50 -5.55 15.27 27.83
C LEU A 50 -4.34 15.07 28.77
N LEU A 51 -3.22 14.57 28.24
CA LEU A 51 -1.98 14.37 29.02
C LEU A 51 -1.36 15.68 29.55
N ARG A 52 -1.78 16.83 29.03
CA ARG A 52 -1.30 18.15 29.46
C ARG A 52 -2.09 18.71 30.65
N MET A 53 -3.15 18.02 31.08
CA MET A 53 -3.97 18.46 32.20
C MET A 53 -3.34 18.05 33.53
N ASN A 54 -3.48 18.92 34.54
CA ASN A 54 -2.90 18.69 35.87
C ASN A 54 -3.72 17.74 36.75
N ALA A 55 -4.99 17.55 36.41
CA ALA A 55 -5.93 16.68 37.11
C ALA A 55 -6.52 15.68 36.11
N GLU A 56 -7.15 14.62 36.63
CA GLU A 56 -7.84 13.65 35.78
C GLU A 56 -9.02 14.33 35.08
N PRO A 57 -9.04 14.38 33.73
CA PRO A 57 -10.05 15.08 32.95
C PRO A 57 -11.44 14.46 33.13
N GLY A 58 -12.43 15.31 33.40
CA GLY A 58 -13.84 14.91 33.33
C GLY A 58 -14.40 14.94 31.90
N GLU A 59 -15.66 14.55 31.75
CA GLU A 59 -16.37 14.56 30.46
C GLU A 59 -16.37 15.95 29.80
N ASP A 60 -16.60 17.01 30.60
CA ASP A 60 -16.59 18.39 30.13
C ASP A 60 -15.21 18.84 29.64
N ASP A 61 -14.14 18.36 30.29
CA ASP A 61 -12.77 18.68 29.89
C ASP A 61 -12.43 18.02 28.55
N ILE A 62 -12.85 16.76 28.37
CA ILE A 62 -12.72 16.04 27.10
C ILE A 62 -13.45 16.79 25.98
N ARG A 63 -14.69 17.21 26.22
CA ARG A 63 -15.46 17.99 25.24
C ARG A 63 -14.79 19.32 24.88
N ARG A 64 -14.16 20.00 25.85
CA ARG A 64 -13.49 21.30 25.65
C ARG A 64 -12.21 21.21 24.84
N VAL A 65 -11.51 20.08 24.84
CA VAL A 65 -10.27 19.90 24.08
C VAL A 65 -10.47 19.34 22.68
N LEU A 66 -11.71 19.04 22.30
CA LEU A 66 -12.01 18.61 20.93
C LEU A 66 -11.62 19.70 19.94
N ARG A 67 -10.86 19.29 18.93
CA ARG A 67 -10.45 20.18 17.85
C ARG A 67 -11.47 20.12 16.73
N THR A 68 -11.68 21.25 16.06
CA THR A 68 -12.58 21.33 14.90
C THR A 68 -12.15 20.31 13.83
N PRO A 69 -13.07 19.46 13.36
CA PRO A 69 -12.76 18.48 12.33
C PRO A 69 -12.44 19.18 11.01
N SER A 70 -11.61 18.53 10.20
CA SER A 70 -11.19 19.01 8.89
C SER A 70 -11.62 18.00 7.86
N TYR A 71 -12.35 18.46 6.85
CA TYR A 71 -12.94 17.63 5.82
C TYR A 71 -12.30 17.90 4.46
N VAL A 72 -12.15 16.85 3.66
CA VAL A 72 -11.70 16.93 2.28
C VAL A 72 -12.55 15.98 1.42
N PRO A 73 -12.85 16.32 0.16
CA PRO A 73 -13.54 15.39 -0.73
C PRO A 73 -12.59 14.24 -1.12
N GLU A 74 -13.15 13.04 -1.33
CA GLU A 74 -12.41 11.86 -1.79
C GLU A 74 -11.65 12.12 -3.11
N SER A 75 -12.21 12.95 -3.99
CA SER A 75 -11.62 13.32 -5.28
C SER A 75 -10.36 14.19 -5.20
N LYS A 76 -9.94 14.61 -4.01
CA LYS A 76 -8.78 15.48 -3.84
C LYS A 76 -7.47 14.76 -4.13
N LEU A 77 -6.63 15.36 -4.97
CA LEU A 77 -5.33 14.78 -5.32
C LEU A 77 -4.38 14.70 -4.12
N ILE A 78 -3.65 13.60 -4.04
CA ILE A 78 -2.80 13.25 -2.89
C ILE A 78 -1.72 14.31 -2.60
N LEU A 79 -1.07 14.84 -3.65
CA LEU A 79 -0.02 15.85 -3.53
C LEU A 79 -0.56 17.19 -3.04
N GLU A 80 -1.74 17.57 -3.52
CA GLU A 80 -2.43 18.79 -3.08
C GLU A 80 -2.86 18.68 -1.63
N LEU A 81 -3.41 17.52 -1.24
CA LEU A 81 -3.77 17.24 0.15
C LEU A 81 -2.55 17.29 1.06
N LEU A 82 -1.43 16.65 0.68
CA LEU A 82 -0.20 16.67 1.46
C LEU A 82 0.32 18.10 1.65
N GLN A 83 0.30 18.92 0.58
CA GLN A 83 0.71 20.32 0.67
C GLN A 83 -0.18 21.11 1.65
N GLU A 84 -1.51 20.96 1.54
CA GLU A 84 -2.45 21.63 2.42
C GLU A 84 -2.25 21.23 3.90
N LEU A 85 -2.08 19.93 4.16
CA LEU A 85 -1.85 19.41 5.52
C LEU A 85 -0.56 19.98 6.13
N ARG A 86 0.50 20.11 5.32
CA ARG A 86 1.77 20.74 5.74
C ARG A 86 1.59 22.22 6.07
N GLU A 87 0.95 22.98 5.19
CA GLU A 87 0.73 24.42 5.38
C GLU A 87 -0.15 24.72 6.60
N ARG A 88 -1.24 23.95 6.77
CA ARG A 88 -2.19 24.11 7.88
C ARG A 88 -1.72 23.44 9.17
N LYS A 89 -0.57 22.76 9.16
CA LYS A 89 -0.03 21.96 10.27
C LYS A 89 -1.05 20.97 10.84
N ARG A 90 -1.85 20.37 9.95
CA ARG A 90 -2.87 19.35 10.26
C ARG A 90 -2.35 17.99 9.87
N ALA A 91 -2.55 16.98 10.70
CA ALA A 91 -2.02 15.64 10.47
C ALA A 91 -3.10 14.56 10.29
N PHE A 92 -4.38 14.95 10.35
CA PHE A 92 -5.53 14.07 10.41
C PHE A 92 -6.73 14.79 9.80
N VAL A 93 -7.39 14.17 8.83
CA VAL A 93 -8.58 14.70 8.15
C VAL A 93 -9.60 13.60 7.89
N LEU A 94 -10.86 14.00 7.85
CA LEU A 94 -11.99 13.17 7.45
C LEU A 94 -12.19 13.33 5.93
N VAL A 95 -12.42 12.22 5.26
CA VAL A 95 -12.70 12.16 3.82
C VAL A 95 -14.21 12.06 3.63
N LEU A 96 -14.75 12.91 2.76
CA LEU A 96 -16.17 12.95 2.43
C LEU A 96 -16.43 12.33 1.05
N ASP A 97 -17.53 11.58 0.97
CA ASP A 97 -18.13 11.11 -0.28
C ASP A 97 -18.94 12.22 -0.99
N GLU A 98 -19.54 11.91 -2.14
CA GLU A 98 -20.37 12.84 -2.90
C GLU A 98 -21.69 13.25 -2.22
N HIS A 99 -22.11 12.49 -1.22
CA HIS A 99 -23.32 12.71 -0.45
C HIS A 99 -23.05 13.49 0.84
N GLY A 100 -21.78 13.79 1.14
CA GLY A 100 -21.34 14.48 2.35
C GLY A 100 -21.18 13.59 3.57
N GLY A 101 -21.25 12.27 3.39
CA GLY A 101 -20.95 11.28 4.43
C GLY A 101 -19.45 11.07 4.60
N VAL A 102 -19.02 10.69 5.80
CA VAL A 102 -17.61 10.36 6.05
C VAL A 102 -17.29 8.97 5.49
N GLU A 103 -16.47 8.91 4.46
CA GLU A 103 -16.03 7.65 3.85
C GLU A 103 -14.76 7.09 4.50
N GLY A 104 -13.96 7.95 5.14
CA GLY A 104 -12.66 7.55 5.66
C GLY A 104 -11.95 8.62 6.48
N ILE A 105 -10.76 8.28 6.96
CA ILE A 105 -9.79 9.23 7.49
C ILE A 105 -8.44 9.07 6.79
N VAL A 106 -7.71 10.17 6.71
CA VAL A 106 -6.37 10.21 6.14
C VAL A 106 -5.44 10.99 7.07
N THR A 107 -4.24 10.47 7.25
CA THR A 107 -3.16 11.14 7.97
C THR A 107 -2.01 11.52 7.04
N ILE A 108 -1.15 12.45 7.48
CA ILE A 108 0.11 12.74 6.76
C ILE A 108 0.94 11.46 6.58
N LYS A 109 0.94 10.57 7.57
CA LYS A 109 1.69 9.31 7.49
C LYS A 109 1.19 8.47 6.32
N ASP A 110 -0.12 8.36 6.13
CA ASP A 110 -0.72 7.59 5.04
C ASP A 110 -0.37 8.20 3.68
N LEU A 111 -0.43 9.52 3.56
CA LEU A 111 -0.07 10.22 2.32
C LEU A 111 1.41 10.05 1.98
N VAL A 112 2.29 10.14 2.97
CA VAL A 112 3.73 9.94 2.77
C VAL A 112 4.01 8.49 2.42
N ALA A 113 3.36 7.52 3.09
CA ALA A 113 3.53 6.10 2.79
C ALA A 113 3.10 5.77 1.35
N GLU A 114 2.01 6.37 0.86
CA GLU A 114 1.56 6.16 -0.52
C GLU A 114 2.53 6.76 -1.55
N LEU A 115 3.12 7.92 -1.25
CA LEU A 115 4.08 8.59 -2.15
C LEU A 115 5.47 7.95 -2.14
N VAL A 116 5.90 7.45 -0.98
CA VAL A 116 7.20 6.82 -0.79
C VAL A 116 7.14 5.34 -1.21
N GLY A 117 5.97 4.71 -1.11
CA GLY A 117 5.82 3.25 -1.21
C GLY A 117 6.43 2.54 0.00
N GLU A 118 6.55 1.22 -0.06
CA GLU A 118 7.46 0.50 0.82
C GLU A 118 8.89 0.81 0.36
N LEU A 119 9.70 1.45 1.21
CA LEU A 119 11.15 1.45 1.05
C LEU A 119 11.62 0.02 1.30
N GLN A 120 11.49 -0.85 0.30
CA GLN A 120 12.05 -2.19 0.36
C GLN A 120 13.56 -2.06 0.20
N ASP A 121 14.27 -2.43 1.26
CA ASP A 121 15.72 -2.60 1.22
C ASP A 121 16.02 -3.90 0.46
N GLU A 122 17.07 -3.90 -0.36
CA GLU A 122 17.50 -5.05 -1.20
C GLU A 122 17.80 -6.32 -0.36
N TYR A 123 17.86 -6.19 0.97
CA TYR A 123 18.35 -7.22 1.90
C TYR A 123 17.30 -7.73 2.90
N ASP A 124 16.03 -7.33 2.81
CA ASP A 124 15.02 -7.78 3.77
C ASP A 124 14.54 -9.24 3.49
N PRO A 125 14.44 -10.10 4.51
CA PRO A 125 13.98 -11.48 4.34
C PRO A 125 12.48 -11.50 3.98
N GLY A 126 12.19 -11.64 2.69
CA GLY A 126 10.84 -11.61 2.12
C GLY A 126 10.72 -10.74 0.85
N SER A 127 11.75 -9.93 0.57
CA SER A 127 11.83 -9.13 -0.64
C SER A 127 11.86 -10.01 -1.89
N PRO A 128 11.12 -9.63 -2.96
CA PRO A 128 11.24 -10.27 -4.25
C PRO A 128 12.70 -10.28 -4.67
N SER A 129 13.22 -11.43 -5.08
CA SER A 129 14.64 -11.59 -5.36
C SER A 129 14.87 -12.33 -6.66
N VAL A 130 16.06 -12.14 -7.21
CA VAL A 130 16.62 -12.92 -8.31
C VAL A 130 17.89 -13.61 -7.83
N VAL A 131 17.97 -14.91 -8.08
CA VAL A 131 19.09 -15.76 -7.66
C VAL A 131 19.68 -16.42 -8.91
N GLY A 132 20.97 -16.21 -9.13
CA GLY A 132 21.73 -16.95 -10.14
C GLY A 132 21.94 -18.40 -9.70
N LEU A 133 21.57 -19.33 -10.55
CA LEU A 133 21.77 -20.78 -10.34
C LEU A 133 23.07 -21.29 -11.00
N GLY A 134 23.75 -20.46 -11.79
CA GLY A 134 24.88 -20.84 -12.64
C GLY A 134 24.45 -21.12 -14.09
N ASP A 135 25.41 -21.29 -14.99
CA ASP A 135 25.18 -21.64 -16.41
C ASP A 135 24.13 -20.75 -17.12
N ASP A 136 24.25 -19.43 -16.96
CA ASP A 136 23.31 -18.43 -17.51
C ASP A 136 21.84 -18.73 -17.18
N THR A 137 21.61 -19.25 -15.98
CA THR A 137 20.29 -19.58 -15.45
C THR A 137 20.03 -18.84 -14.14
N TRP A 138 18.83 -18.28 -14.01
CA TRP A 138 18.35 -17.56 -12.83
C TRP A 138 16.98 -18.05 -12.40
N THR A 139 16.65 -17.84 -11.13
CA THR A 139 15.28 -17.92 -10.62
C THR A 139 14.89 -16.56 -10.07
N ALA A 140 13.68 -16.09 -10.38
CA ALA A 140 13.16 -14.81 -9.89
C ALA A 140 11.74 -14.93 -9.33
N ASP A 141 11.45 -14.13 -8.31
CA ASP A 141 10.08 -13.90 -7.81
C ASP A 141 9.26 -13.13 -8.85
N GLY A 142 8.01 -13.52 -9.09
CA GLY A 142 7.12 -12.86 -10.05
C GLY A 142 6.79 -11.40 -9.68
N ARG A 143 6.98 -11.01 -8.41
CA ARG A 143 6.80 -9.63 -7.91
C ARG A 143 8.03 -8.75 -8.16
N LEU A 144 9.17 -9.33 -8.54
CA LEU A 144 10.40 -8.57 -8.77
C LEU A 144 10.16 -7.51 -9.86
N PRO A 145 10.61 -6.25 -9.66
CA PRO A 145 10.55 -5.23 -10.71
C PRO A 145 11.35 -5.64 -11.95
N VAL A 146 10.83 -5.34 -13.14
CA VAL A 146 11.50 -5.71 -14.40
C VAL A 146 12.84 -5.01 -14.56
N ASP A 147 12.96 -3.77 -14.09
CA ASP A 147 14.21 -3.00 -14.16
C ASP A 147 15.31 -3.60 -13.27
N GLU A 148 14.94 -4.13 -12.10
CA GLU A 148 15.87 -4.84 -11.22
C GLU A 148 16.28 -6.19 -11.82
N LEU A 149 15.34 -6.90 -12.45
CA LEU A 149 15.67 -8.12 -13.19
C LEU A 149 16.64 -7.81 -14.33
N ALA A 150 16.40 -6.76 -15.11
CA ALA A 150 17.25 -6.32 -16.20
C ALA A 150 18.68 -6.01 -15.70
N ALA A 151 18.80 -5.29 -14.59
CA ALA A 151 20.09 -5.01 -13.95
C ALA A 151 20.81 -6.29 -13.51
N ALA A 152 20.10 -7.25 -12.91
CA ALA A 152 20.68 -8.52 -12.47
C ALA A 152 21.11 -9.44 -13.62
N LEU A 153 20.39 -9.40 -14.75
CA LEU A 153 20.73 -10.13 -15.97
C LEU A 153 21.81 -9.40 -16.81
N GLY A 154 22.12 -8.14 -16.50
CA GLY A 154 23.06 -7.31 -17.26
C GLY A 154 22.58 -7.02 -18.69
N THR A 155 21.27 -6.87 -18.89
CA THR A 155 20.65 -6.74 -20.21
C THR A 155 19.42 -5.83 -20.19
N ASP A 156 18.97 -5.38 -21.36
CA ASP A 156 17.71 -4.66 -21.48
C ASP A 156 16.57 -5.66 -21.72
N LEU A 157 15.52 -5.57 -20.89
CA LEU A 157 14.27 -6.28 -21.12
C LEU A 157 13.30 -5.43 -21.94
N PRO A 158 12.34 -6.04 -22.66
CA PRO A 158 11.34 -5.27 -23.40
C PRO A 158 10.61 -4.30 -22.48
N SER A 159 10.29 -3.10 -22.97
CA SER A 159 9.41 -2.16 -22.27
C SER A 159 7.95 -2.41 -22.64
N GLY A 160 7.04 -2.22 -21.70
CA GLY A 160 5.61 -2.43 -21.91
C GLY A 160 4.76 -1.96 -20.73
N PRO A 161 3.44 -2.22 -20.74
CA PRO A 161 2.50 -1.82 -19.69
C PRO A 161 2.57 -2.74 -18.46
N TYR A 162 3.78 -3.03 -17.99
CA TYR A 162 4.05 -3.88 -16.84
C TYR A 162 5.21 -3.31 -16.00
N ALA A 163 5.17 -3.58 -14.71
CA ALA A 163 6.22 -3.18 -13.77
C ALA A 163 7.01 -4.37 -13.20
N THR A 164 6.43 -5.59 -13.24
CA THR A 164 7.00 -6.78 -12.58
C THR A 164 7.23 -7.94 -13.55
N VAL A 165 8.05 -8.90 -13.15
CA VAL A 165 8.33 -10.12 -13.92
C VAL A 165 7.05 -10.89 -14.27
N ALA A 166 6.11 -11.02 -13.33
CA ALA A 166 4.81 -11.62 -13.61
C ALA A 166 4.05 -10.83 -14.69
N GLY A 167 4.05 -9.49 -14.60
CA GLY A 167 3.43 -8.63 -15.61
C GLY A 167 4.03 -8.81 -17.00
N LEU A 168 5.37 -8.86 -17.09
CA LEU A 168 6.09 -9.16 -18.34
C LEU A 168 5.67 -10.51 -18.94
N VAL A 169 5.62 -11.57 -18.12
CA VAL A 169 5.22 -12.91 -18.57
C VAL A 169 3.78 -12.93 -19.07
N LEU A 170 2.86 -12.29 -18.34
CA LEU A 170 1.45 -12.20 -18.74
C LEU A 170 1.27 -11.42 -20.05
N ASP A 171 2.01 -10.31 -20.22
CA ASP A 171 1.96 -9.48 -21.43
C ASP A 171 2.43 -10.27 -22.65
N ILE A 172 3.57 -10.97 -22.55
CA ILE A 172 4.08 -11.81 -23.65
C ILE A 172 3.17 -13.00 -23.91
N ALA A 173 2.65 -13.65 -22.86
CA ALA A 173 1.78 -14.81 -23.01
C ALA A 173 0.41 -14.45 -23.62
N GLY A 174 -0.07 -13.22 -23.42
CA GLY A 174 -1.41 -12.77 -23.83
C GLY A 174 -2.57 -13.48 -23.11
N ARG A 175 -2.26 -14.26 -22.07
CA ARG A 175 -3.20 -15.04 -21.26
C ARG A 175 -2.63 -15.28 -19.86
N ILE A 176 -3.46 -15.78 -18.95
CA ILE A 176 -2.97 -16.31 -17.67
C ILE A 176 -2.13 -17.58 -17.98
N PRO A 177 -0.84 -17.62 -17.61
CA PRO A 177 0.01 -18.78 -17.84
C PRO A 177 -0.28 -19.90 -16.83
N SER A 178 0.21 -21.10 -17.13
CA SER A 178 0.24 -22.25 -16.24
C SER A 178 1.68 -22.60 -15.86
N GLU A 179 1.87 -23.36 -14.79
CA GLU A 179 3.18 -23.91 -14.44
C GLU A 179 3.73 -24.75 -15.60
N GLY A 180 5.00 -24.52 -15.96
CA GLY A 180 5.65 -25.11 -17.12
C GLY A 180 5.50 -24.33 -18.42
N ASP A 181 4.61 -23.32 -18.49
CA ASP A 181 4.52 -22.47 -19.68
C ASP A 181 5.84 -21.68 -19.87
N MET A 182 6.23 -21.51 -21.13
CA MET A 182 7.42 -20.77 -21.52
C MET A 182 7.06 -19.58 -22.38
N VAL A 183 7.70 -18.44 -22.10
CA VAL A 183 7.68 -17.25 -22.95
C VAL A 183 9.11 -16.86 -23.31
N SER A 184 9.30 -16.33 -24.50
CA SER A 184 10.63 -15.94 -25.00
C SER A 184 10.70 -14.44 -25.20
N THR A 185 11.83 -13.86 -24.81
CA THR A 185 12.21 -12.46 -25.08
C THR A 185 13.48 -12.44 -25.92
N ARG A 186 13.98 -11.24 -26.26
CA ARG A 186 15.30 -11.12 -26.90
C ARG A 186 16.38 -11.55 -25.92
N GLY A 187 16.93 -12.74 -26.14
CA GLY A 187 18.08 -13.25 -25.39
C GLY A 187 17.74 -14.10 -24.17
N PHE A 188 16.46 -14.31 -23.84
CA PHE A 188 16.07 -15.15 -22.69
C PHE A 188 14.81 -15.98 -22.96
N THR A 189 14.76 -17.15 -22.33
CA THR A 189 13.54 -17.95 -22.17
C THR A 189 13.13 -17.92 -20.71
N ILE A 190 11.89 -17.53 -20.46
CA ILE A 190 11.30 -17.45 -19.12
C ILE A 190 10.28 -18.58 -18.99
N THR A 191 10.55 -19.52 -18.09
CA THR A 191 9.66 -20.63 -17.74
C THR A 191 8.93 -20.32 -16.44
N VAL A 192 7.60 -20.47 -16.41
CA VAL A 192 6.82 -20.38 -15.18
C VAL A 192 7.09 -21.62 -14.33
N VAL A 193 7.66 -21.43 -13.14
CA VAL A 193 7.98 -22.53 -12.22
C VAL A 193 6.85 -22.76 -11.22
N ALA A 194 6.22 -21.68 -10.75
CA ALA A 194 5.16 -21.74 -9.77
C ALA A 194 4.11 -20.66 -10.01
N MET A 195 2.84 -21.00 -9.77
CA MET A 195 1.71 -20.07 -9.81
C MET A 195 1.09 -19.92 -8.41
N ASP A 196 0.83 -18.69 -7.99
CA ASP A 196 -0.07 -18.39 -6.86
C ASP A 196 -1.43 -17.98 -7.41
N ARG A 197 -2.37 -18.93 -7.44
CA ARG A 197 -3.71 -18.81 -8.04
C ARG A 197 -3.67 -18.40 -9.52
N ARG A 198 -3.72 -17.09 -9.80
CA ARG A 198 -3.73 -16.50 -11.15
C ARG A 198 -2.51 -15.62 -11.42
N ARG A 199 -1.57 -15.56 -10.47
CA ARG A 199 -0.35 -14.77 -10.55
C ARG A 199 0.85 -15.72 -10.70
N VAL A 200 1.79 -15.36 -11.55
CA VAL A 200 3.10 -16.02 -11.60
C VAL A 200 3.82 -15.75 -10.27
N ASP A 201 4.09 -16.80 -9.50
CA ASP A 201 4.84 -16.71 -8.23
C ASP A 201 6.34 -16.72 -8.50
N ARG A 202 6.78 -17.60 -9.39
CA ARG A 202 8.20 -17.81 -9.66
C ARG A 202 8.47 -18.19 -11.09
N VAL A 203 9.57 -17.67 -11.60
CA VAL A 203 10.07 -18.02 -12.93
C VAL A 203 11.50 -18.52 -12.87
N ARG A 204 11.83 -19.37 -13.84
CA ARG A 204 13.19 -19.72 -14.21
C ARG A 204 13.51 -19.00 -15.51
N ILE A 205 14.68 -18.37 -15.57
CA ILE A 205 15.13 -17.57 -16.69
C ILE A 205 16.42 -18.21 -17.18
N GLU A 206 16.49 -18.52 -18.47
CA GLU A 206 17.67 -19.09 -19.12
C GLU A 206 18.08 -18.16 -20.26
N ALA A 207 19.36 -17.81 -20.36
CA ALA A 207 19.85 -17.09 -21.53
C ALA A 207 19.63 -17.96 -22.77
N ALA A 208 19.10 -17.35 -23.83
CA ALA A 208 18.94 -18.03 -25.10
C ALA A 208 20.34 -18.38 -25.63
N SER A 209 20.67 -19.67 -25.64
CA SER A 209 21.85 -20.13 -26.38
C SER A 209 21.69 -19.70 -27.84
N PRO A 210 22.73 -19.17 -28.50
CA PRO A 210 22.65 -18.69 -29.89
C PRO A 210 22.30 -19.76 -30.94
N ASP A 211 21.96 -21.00 -30.54
CA ASP A 211 21.90 -22.17 -31.40
C ASP A 211 20.62 -23.03 -31.26
N ARG A 212 19.51 -22.48 -30.74
CA ARG A 212 18.20 -23.15 -30.87
C ARG A 212 17.23 -22.31 -31.72
N PRO A 213 16.97 -22.70 -32.99
CA PRO A 213 15.92 -22.06 -33.77
C PRO A 213 14.57 -22.31 -33.10
N ALA A 214 13.70 -21.30 -33.13
CA ALA A 214 12.33 -21.39 -32.67
C ALA A 214 11.62 -22.56 -33.40
N GLU A 215 11.27 -23.61 -32.66
CA GLU A 215 10.34 -24.62 -33.15
C GLU A 215 8.97 -23.95 -33.29
N ASN A 216 8.61 -23.64 -34.53
CA ASN A 216 7.26 -23.23 -34.88
C ASN A 216 6.30 -24.39 -34.55
N PRO A 217 5.17 -24.13 -33.87
CA PRO A 217 4.17 -25.18 -33.66
C PRO A 217 3.63 -25.65 -35.01
N LEU A 218 3.76 -26.96 -35.23
CA LEU A 218 3.30 -27.72 -36.40
C LEU A 218 1.84 -27.36 -36.74
N SER A 219 1.59 -27.03 -38.01
CA SER A 219 0.27 -27.14 -38.65
C SER A 219 0.02 -28.57 -39.10
#